data_AF-A0A3Q9W8I9-F1
#
_entry.id   AF-A0A3Q9W8I9-F1
#
_cell.length_a   1.000
_cell.length_b   1.000
_cell.length_c   1.000
_cell.angle_alpha   90.00
_cell.angle_beta   90.00
_cell.angle_gamma   90.00
#
_symmetry.space_group_name_H-M   'P 1'
#
loop_
_entity.id
_entity.type
_entity.pdbx_description
1 polymer ?
#
loop_
_entity_poly.entity_id
_entity_poly.type
_entity_poly.pdbx_seq_one_letter_code
_entity_poly.pdbx_strand_id
1 'polypeptide(L)'
;MSFDYQLSISKRRQSVAIKVTAEGVKVFAPYGIDQHWLDTWLKSKSHWVENKKLAMSVQQQRIQTPFISKKIQIFGEQYKFELSPSSSYIDHDAKCIGLQTRAKPGSEGARKALFGYLNQVLLSYVMPVLAEYSSLMGSQYDELKIREYKRRWAVCHQAVH
;
A
#
# COMPACT_ATOMS: atom_id res chain seq x y z
N MET A 1 -6.44 29.17 -4.30
CA MET A 1 -5.28 29.16 -3.38
C MET A 1 -4.10 28.52 -4.10
N SER A 2 -2.87 29.06 -3.94
CA SER A 2 -1.65 28.50 -4.53
C SER A 2 -1.03 27.52 -3.53
N PHE A 3 -0.55 26.36 -4.01
CA PHE A 3 0.19 25.41 -3.19
C PHE A 3 1.70 25.65 -3.33
N ASP A 4 2.48 25.40 -2.29
CA ASP A 4 3.94 25.49 -2.38
C ASP A 4 4.51 24.41 -3.31
N TYR A 5 5.42 24.82 -4.20
CA TYR A 5 6.08 23.92 -5.14
C TYR A 5 7.54 24.29 -5.42
N GLN A 6 8.33 23.28 -5.77
CA GLN A 6 9.68 23.46 -6.29
C GLN A 6 9.64 23.38 -7.82
N LEU A 7 10.08 24.45 -8.50
CA LEU A 7 10.16 24.50 -9.96
C LEU A 7 11.50 23.94 -10.45
N SER A 8 11.44 22.99 -11.37
CA SER A 8 12.61 22.43 -12.06
C SER A 8 12.49 22.64 -13.56
N ILE A 9 13.34 23.52 -14.10
CA ILE A 9 13.35 23.89 -15.52
C ILE A 9 14.39 23.04 -16.26
N SER A 10 14.04 22.53 -17.44
CA SER A 10 14.96 21.75 -18.27
C SER A 10 14.80 22.05 -19.76
N LYS A 11 15.93 22.21 -20.46
CA LYS A 11 15.97 22.37 -21.92
C LYS A 11 15.54 21.11 -22.68
N ARG A 12 15.55 19.93 -22.05
CA ARG A 12 15.22 18.64 -22.68
C ARG A 12 13.72 18.31 -22.65
N ARG A 13 12.94 18.97 -21.79
CA ARG A 13 11.50 18.70 -21.65
C ARG A 13 10.70 19.62 -22.56
N GLN A 14 9.65 19.05 -23.14
CA GLN A 14 8.71 19.76 -24.02
C GLN A 14 7.35 20.02 -23.34
N SER A 15 7.11 19.44 -22.16
CA SER A 15 5.83 19.52 -21.45
C SER A 15 6.00 19.87 -19.97
N VAL A 16 4.95 20.47 -19.41
CA VAL A 16 4.84 20.73 -17.97
C VAL A 16 4.24 19.52 -17.26
N ALA A 17 4.81 19.16 -16.11
CA ALA A 17 4.33 18.05 -15.30
C ALA A 17 4.37 18.40 -13.80
N ILE A 18 3.36 17.95 -13.05
CA ILE A 18 3.31 18.06 -11.59
C ILE A 18 3.57 16.68 -10.98
N LYS A 19 4.51 16.62 -10.03
CA LYS A 19 4.77 15.42 -9.23
C LYS A 19 4.56 15.75 -7.76
N VAL A 20 3.57 15.10 -7.15
CA VAL A 20 3.33 15.17 -5.70
C VAL A 20 4.09 14.02 -5.04
N THR A 21 4.98 14.34 -4.11
CA THR A 21 5.75 13.38 -3.30
C THR A 21 5.56 13.65 -1.81
N ALA A 22 6.08 12.77 -0.95
CA ALA A 22 6.06 13.00 0.50
C ALA A 22 6.88 14.24 0.92
N GLU A 23 7.89 14.61 0.13
CA GLU A 23 8.73 15.80 0.34
C GLU A 23 8.07 17.12 -0.11
N GLY A 24 6.96 17.05 -0.86
CA GLY A 24 6.28 18.23 -1.39
C GLY A 24 5.86 18.10 -2.86
N VAL A 25 5.58 19.23 -3.50
CA VAL A 25 5.16 19.29 -4.90
C VAL A 25 6.32 19.76 -5.77
N LYS A 26 6.67 18.98 -6.79
CA LYS A 26 7.69 19.34 -7.80
C LYS A 26 7.01 19.60 -9.13
N VAL A 27 7.22 20.79 -9.68
CA VAL A 27 6.73 21.19 -11.00
C VAL A 27 7.91 21.16 -11.96
N PHE A 28 7.76 20.42 -13.05
CA PHE A 28 8.76 20.36 -14.12
C PHE A 28 8.25 21.17 -15.30
N ALA A 29 9.10 22.04 -15.86
CA ALA A 29 8.73 22.88 -16.99
C ALA A 29 9.84 22.97 -18.07
N PRO A 30 9.48 23.18 -19.35
CA PRO A 30 10.42 23.53 -20.41
C PRO A 30 11.17 24.84 -20.13
N TYR A 31 12.34 24.98 -20.75
CA TYR A 31 13.07 26.24 -20.75
C TYR A 31 12.33 27.30 -21.59
N GLY A 32 12.21 28.52 -21.08
CA GLY A 32 11.55 29.63 -21.77
C GLY A 32 10.01 29.61 -21.71
N ILE A 33 9.43 28.83 -20.79
CA ILE A 33 7.98 28.83 -20.60
C ILE A 33 7.47 30.20 -20.12
N ASP A 34 6.32 30.61 -20.63
CA ASP A 34 5.62 31.79 -20.13
C ASP A 34 5.17 31.56 -18.68
N GLN A 35 5.61 32.45 -17.78
CA GLN A 35 5.30 32.34 -16.35
C GLN A 35 3.82 32.57 -16.07
N HIS A 36 3.16 33.48 -16.81
CA HIS A 36 1.76 33.77 -16.59
C HIS A 36 0.86 32.58 -16.96
N TRP A 37 1.16 31.93 -18.09
CA TRP A 37 0.55 30.67 -18.48
C TRP A 37 0.80 29.58 -17.44
N LEU A 38 2.05 29.43 -16.94
CA LEU A 38 2.40 28.43 -15.95
C LEU A 38 1.60 28.61 -14.65
N ASP A 39 1.51 29.84 -14.16
CA ASP A 39 0.74 30.17 -12.95
C ASP A 39 -0.75 29.90 -13.12
N THR A 40 -1.31 30.24 -14.27
CA THR A 40 -2.72 29.96 -14.60
C THR A 40 -2.98 28.46 -14.64
N TRP A 41 -2.07 27.70 -15.27
CA TRP A 41 -2.15 26.26 -15.35
C TRP A 41 -2.03 25.61 -13.96
N LEU A 42 -1.08 26.04 -13.12
CA LEU A 42 -0.93 25.54 -11.75
C LEU A 42 -2.16 25.84 -10.89
N LYS A 43 -2.74 27.05 -11.01
CA LYS A 43 -4.01 27.40 -10.35
C LYS A 43 -5.12 26.42 -10.75
N SER A 44 -5.23 26.05 -12.03
CA SER A 44 -6.22 25.07 -12.50
C SER A 44 -6.01 23.66 -11.92
N LYS A 45 -4.79 23.32 -11.46
CA LYS A 45 -4.45 22.01 -10.88
C LYS A 45 -4.42 21.98 -9.36
N SER A 46 -4.68 23.10 -8.69
CA SER A 46 -4.69 23.22 -7.22
C SER A 46 -5.51 22.13 -6.53
N HIS A 47 -6.78 21.99 -6.93
CA HIS A 47 -7.67 20.98 -6.37
C HIS A 47 -7.17 19.54 -6.59
N TRP A 48 -6.62 19.25 -7.79
CA TRP A 48 -6.03 17.94 -8.08
C TRP A 48 -4.81 17.65 -7.19
N VAL A 49 -3.96 18.65 -6.95
CA VAL A 49 -2.79 18.52 -6.06
C VAL A 49 -3.21 18.28 -4.61
N GLU A 50 -4.20 19.01 -4.12
CA GLU A 50 -4.74 18.82 -2.76
C GLU A 50 -5.33 17.42 -2.57
N ASN A 51 -6.18 16.98 -3.49
CA ASN A 51 -6.74 15.62 -3.47
C ASN A 51 -5.64 14.56 -3.51
N LYS A 52 -4.57 14.81 -4.28
CA LYS A 52 -3.43 13.89 -4.34
C LYS A 52 -2.63 13.87 -3.04
N LYS A 53 -2.41 15.02 -2.39
CA LYS A 53 -1.77 15.10 -1.06
C LYS A 53 -2.60 14.34 -0.01
N LEU A 54 -3.91 14.53 0.01
CA LEU A 54 -4.82 13.81 0.91
C LEU A 54 -4.77 12.30 0.67
N ALA A 55 -4.91 11.86 -0.58
CA ALA A 55 -4.83 10.44 -0.93
C ALA A 55 -3.47 9.81 -0.56
N MET A 56 -2.37 10.55 -0.70
CA MET A 56 -1.04 10.11 -0.27
C MET A 56 -0.91 10.03 1.25
N SER A 57 -1.47 10.98 1.97
CA SER A 57 -1.51 10.95 3.45
C SER A 57 -2.26 9.73 3.96
N VAL A 58 -3.44 9.46 3.39
CA VAL A 58 -4.22 8.25 3.69
C VAL A 58 -3.44 6.98 3.35
N GLN A 59 -2.71 6.96 2.22
CA GLN A 59 -1.89 5.80 1.86
C GLN A 59 -0.69 5.62 2.81
N GLN A 60 -0.08 6.71 3.30
CA GLN A 60 1.00 6.67 4.27
C GLN A 60 0.51 6.11 5.61
N GLN A 61 -0.72 6.46 6.03
CA GLN A 61 -1.37 5.92 7.24
C GLN A 61 -1.63 4.40 7.16
N ARG A 62 -1.72 3.83 5.95
CA ARG A 62 -1.87 2.37 5.75
C ARG A 62 -0.56 1.59 5.94
N ILE A 63 0.58 2.27 6.08
CA ILE A 63 1.85 1.60 6.36
C ILE A 63 1.82 1.12 7.81
N GLN A 64 1.75 -0.19 7.98
CA GLN A 64 1.77 -0.81 9.30
C GLN A 64 3.20 -1.04 9.78
N THR A 65 3.52 -0.61 10.99
CA THR A 65 4.84 -0.79 11.63
C THR A 65 4.74 -1.60 12.92
N PRO A 66 4.31 -2.87 12.87
CA PRO A 66 3.94 -3.65 14.06
C PRO A 66 5.10 -3.85 15.04
N PHE A 67 6.33 -4.01 14.54
CA PHE A 67 7.50 -4.18 15.39
C PHE A 67 7.80 -2.96 16.29
N ILE A 68 7.40 -1.76 15.85
CA ILE A 68 7.59 -0.49 16.56
C ILE A 68 6.32 -0.15 17.35
N SER A 69 5.18 -0.07 16.67
CA SER A 69 3.90 0.36 17.25
C SER A 69 3.25 -0.65 18.18
N LYS A 70 3.70 -1.92 18.16
CA LYS A 70 3.08 -3.05 18.86
C LYS A 70 1.59 -3.23 18.52
N LYS A 71 1.20 -2.77 17.33
CA LYS A 71 -0.18 -2.83 16.82
C LYS A 71 -0.17 -3.24 15.36
N ILE A 72 -1.18 -4.00 14.96
CA ILE A 72 -1.37 -4.41 13.56
C ILE A 72 -2.86 -4.52 13.27
N GLN A 73 -3.29 -4.07 12.10
CA GLN A 73 -4.62 -4.26 11.58
C GLN A 73 -4.72 -5.59 10.85
N ILE A 74 -5.69 -6.40 11.27
CA ILE A 74 -6.04 -7.69 10.66
C ILE A 74 -7.55 -7.68 10.41
N PHE A 75 -7.96 -7.97 9.16
CA PHE A 75 -9.36 -7.94 8.72
C PHE A 75 -10.13 -6.64 9.07
N GLY A 76 -9.42 -5.50 9.09
CA GLY A 76 -10.02 -4.19 9.39
C GLY A 76 -10.06 -3.84 10.88
N GLU A 77 -9.70 -4.75 11.77
CA GLU A 77 -9.66 -4.53 13.21
C GLU A 77 -8.22 -4.41 13.73
N GLN A 78 -8.04 -3.68 14.83
CA GLN A 78 -6.71 -3.47 15.41
C GLN A 78 -6.38 -4.52 16.47
N TYR A 79 -5.25 -5.20 16.29
CA TYR A 79 -4.71 -6.22 17.16
C TYR A 79 -3.47 -5.70 17.89
N LYS A 80 -3.28 -6.15 19.14
CA LYS A 80 -2.00 -6.03 19.84
C LYS A 80 -0.99 -6.99 19.21
N PHE A 81 0.18 -6.49 18.85
CA PHE A 81 1.28 -7.27 18.28
C PHE A 81 2.38 -7.51 19.32
N GLU A 82 2.76 -8.77 19.49
CA GLU A 82 3.84 -9.18 20.36
C GLU A 82 4.73 -10.26 19.74
N LEU A 83 5.92 -10.41 20.29
CA LEU A 83 6.82 -11.51 19.93
C LEU A 83 6.54 -12.65 20.90
N SER A 84 6.19 -13.81 20.33
CA SER A 84 5.92 -15.01 21.10
C SER A 84 7.18 -15.88 21.18
N PRO A 85 7.52 -16.43 22.36
CA PRO A 85 8.68 -17.30 22.50
C PRO A 85 8.45 -18.70 21.88
N SER A 86 7.22 -19.21 21.93
CA SER A 86 6.93 -20.63 21.69
C SER A 86 6.35 -20.90 20.29
N SER A 87 5.32 -20.16 19.89
CA SER A 87 4.62 -20.36 18.63
C SER A 87 3.94 -19.07 18.15
N SER A 88 3.76 -18.94 16.84
CA SER A 88 2.93 -17.88 16.28
C SER A 88 1.46 -18.21 16.46
N TYR A 89 0.65 -17.22 16.85
CA TYR A 89 -0.77 -17.40 17.11
C TYR A 89 -1.54 -16.12 16.78
N ILE A 90 -2.83 -16.26 16.48
CA ILE A 90 -3.77 -15.14 16.37
C ILE A 90 -5.00 -15.46 17.23
N ASP A 91 -5.33 -14.56 18.13
CA ASP A 91 -6.51 -14.64 18.99
C ASP A 91 -7.47 -13.53 18.58
N HIS A 92 -8.58 -13.93 17.96
CA HIS A 92 -9.60 -13.01 17.47
C HIS A 92 -10.49 -12.45 18.59
N ASP A 93 -10.56 -13.10 19.75
CA ASP A 93 -11.38 -12.66 20.88
C ASP A 93 -10.59 -11.64 21.71
N ALA A 94 -9.35 -11.97 22.06
CA ALA A 94 -8.45 -11.08 22.79
C ALA A 94 -7.83 -9.96 21.91
N LYS A 95 -8.07 -9.99 20.59
CA LYS A 95 -7.49 -9.09 19.59
C LYS A 95 -5.97 -8.99 19.74
N CYS A 96 -5.30 -10.14 19.79
CA CYS A 96 -3.85 -10.20 19.89
C CYS A 96 -3.24 -11.18 18.88
N ILE A 97 -2.00 -10.90 18.50
CA ILE A 97 -1.21 -11.73 17.60
C ILE A 97 0.20 -11.84 18.16
N GLY A 98 0.64 -13.08 18.35
CA GLY A 98 2.00 -13.41 18.70
C GLY A 98 2.75 -13.89 17.46
N LEU A 99 3.94 -13.34 17.22
CA LEU A 99 4.84 -13.83 16.18
C LEU A 99 6.05 -14.52 16.83
N GLN A 100 6.24 -15.80 16.54
CA GLN A 100 7.49 -16.47 16.82
C GLN A 100 8.47 -16.22 15.68
N THR A 101 9.60 -15.59 16.00
CA THR A 101 10.70 -15.42 15.06
C THR A 101 12.04 -15.32 15.79
N ARG A 102 13.08 -15.92 15.20
CA ARG A 102 14.47 -15.78 15.66
C ARG A 102 15.16 -14.54 15.08
N ALA A 103 14.53 -13.89 14.09
CA ALA A 103 15.08 -12.71 13.46
C ALA A 103 14.95 -11.49 14.38
N LYS A 104 15.93 -10.57 14.28
CA LYS A 104 15.90 -9.32 15.04
C LYS A 104 14.61 -8.53 14.75
N PRO A 105 13.90 -7.99 15.75
CA PRO A 105 12.69 -7.19 15.53
C PRO A 105 12.96 -6.02 14.58
N GLY A 106 12.06 -5.81 13.62
CA GLY A 106 12.19 -4.77 12.59
C GLY A 106 13.17 -5.09 11.45
N SER A 107 13.84 -6.25 11.48
CA SER A 107 14.64 -6.71 10.33
C SER A 107 13.76 -7.23 9.20
N GLU A 108 14.32 -7.30 7.99
CA GLU A 108 13.65 -7.91 6.83
C GLU A 108 13.30 -9.38 7.09
N GLY A 109 14.11 -10.11 7.86
CA GLY A 109 13.79 -11.48 8.27
C GLY A 109 12.55 -11.56 9.15
N ALA A 110 12.41 -10.66 10.12
CA ALA A 110 11.23 -10.60 10.98
C ALA A 110 9.98 -10.19 10.19
N ARG A 111 10.11 -9.24 9.25
CA ARG A 111 9.05 -8.87 8.32
C ARG A 111 8.59 -10.06 7.48
N LYS A 112 9.51 -10.82 6.89
CA LYS A 112 9.19 -12.02 6.12
C LYS A 112 8.50 -13.09 6.97
N ALA A 113 8.94 -13.29 8.21
CA ALA A 113 8.30 -14.23 9.13
C ALA A 113 6.85 -13.82 9.44
N LEU A 114 6.62 -12.53 9.74
CA LEU A 114 5.27 -12.01 9.96
C LEU A 114 4.38 -12.19 8.73
N PHE A 115 4.88 -11.83 7.55
CA PHE A 115 4.14 -11.97 6.30
C PHE A 115 3.83 -13.43 5.98
N GLY A 116 4.78 -14.34 6.20
CA GLY A 116 4.58 -15.77 6.05
C GLY A 116 3.46 -16.31 6.94
N TYR A 117 3.48 -15.93 8.23
CA TYR A 117 2.43 -16.34 9.17
C TYR A 117 1.05 -15.77 8.79
N LEU A 118 0.97 -14.48 8.46
CA LEU A 118 -0.29 -13.86 8.02
C LEU A 118 -0.85 -14.49 6.74
N ASN A 119 0.02 -14.92 5.81
CA ASN A 119 -0.42 -15.64 4.62
C ASN A 119 -1.00 -17.01 4.95
N GLN A 120 -0.40 -17.74 5.90
CA GLN A 120 -0.95 -19.03 6.34
C GLN A 120 -2.35 -18.86 6.95
N VAL A 121 -2.50 -17.88 7.83
CA VAL A 121 -3.80 -17.51 8.43
C VAL A 121 -4.78 -17.10 7.32
N LEU A 122 -4.37 -16.26 6.38
CA LEU A 122 -5.25 -15.83 5.29
C LEU A 122 -5.71 -17.01 4.43
N LEU A 123 -4.83 -17.96 4.11
CA LEU A 123 -5.18 -19.14 3.32
C LEU A 123 -6.22 -20.02 4.03
N SER A 124 -6.13 -20.20 5.36
CA SER A 124 -7.12 -20.99 6.08
C SER A 124 -8.53 -20.38 6.04
N TYR A 125 -8.65 -19.06 5.88
CA TYR A 125 -9.93 -18.39 5.67
C TYR A 125 -10.39 -18.41 4.21
N VAL A 126 -9.47 -18.13 3.29
CA VAL A 126 -9.81 -17.90 1.88
C VAL A 126 -10.10 -19.21 1.14
N MET A 127 -9.38 -20.30 1.44
CA MET A 127 -9.57 -21.59 0.76
C MET A 127 -11.00 -22.15 0.85
N PRO A 128 -11.63 -22.25 2.03
CA PRO A 128 -13.00 -22.77 2.11
C PRO A 128 -14.02 -21.84 1.43
N VAL A 129 -13.86 -20.53 1.57
CA VAL A 129 -14.72 -19.53 0.92
C VAL A 129 -14.59 -19.65 -0.60
N LEU A 130 -13.38 -19.73 -1.14
CA LEU A 130 -13.18 -19.90 -2.58
C LEU A 130 -13.81 -21.19 -3.11
N ALA A 131 -13.73 -22.30 -2.37
CA ALA A 131 -14.36 -23.55 -2.78
C ALA A 131 -15.90 -23.41 -2.86
N GLU A 132 -16.51 -22.75 -1.88
CA GLU A 132 -17.95 -22.48 -1.86
C GLU A 132 -18.38 -21.62 -3.07
N TYR A 133 -17.71 -20.49 -3.30
CA TYR A 133 -18.06 -19.59 -4.40
C TYR A 133 -17.74 -20.17 -5.79
N SER A 134 -16.69 -20.99 -5.90
CA SER A 134 -16.37 -21.73 -7.14
C SER A 134 -17.51 -22.66 -7.52
N SER A 135 -18.08 -23.38 -6.54
CA SER A 135 -19.23 -24.25 -6.73
C SER A 135 -20.49 -23.46 -7.13
N LEU A 136 -20.82 -22.40 -6.39
CA LEU A 136 -22.00 -21.58 -6.65
C LEU A 136 -21.98 -20.89 -8.02
N MET A 137 -20.80 -20.48 -8.49
CA MET A 137 -20.66 -19.81 -9.78
C MET A 137 -20.38 -20.76 -10.95
N GLY A 138 -20.21 -22.06 -10.70
CA GLY A 138 -19.83 -23.03 -11.73
C GLY A 138 -18.50 -22.69 -12.42
N SER A 139 -17.59 -22.02 -11.73
CA SER A 139 -16.31 -21.55 -12.27
C SER A 139 -15.16 -22.21 -11.52
N GLN A 140 -14.13 -22.63 -12.24
CA GLN A 140 -12.89 -23.16 -11.65
C GLN A 140 -11.76 -22.13 -11.70
N TYR A 141 -10.75 -22.32 -10.85
CA TYR A 141 -9.51 -21.55 -10.89
C TYR A 141 -8.34 -22.51 -10.76
N ASP A 142 -7.25 -22.27 -11.50
CA ASP A 142 -6.09 -23.15 -11.48
C ASP A 142 -5.19 -22.88 -10.26
N GLU A 143 -5.03 -21.61 -9.91
CA GLU A 143 -4.05 -21.21 -8.90
C GLU A 143 -4.44 -19.93 -8.15
N LEU A 144 -4.32 -19.97 -6.82
CA LEU A 144 -4.38 -18.79 -5.96
C LEU A 144 -2.97 -18.39 -5.51
N LYS A 145 -2.55 -17.17 -5.86
CA LYS A 145 -1.26 -16.60 -5.43
C LYS A 145 -1.48 -15.39 -4.52
N ILE A 146 -1.10 -15.52 -3.25
CA ILE A 146 -1.02 -14.38 -2.33
C ILE A 146 0.33 -13.69 -2.52
N ARG A 147 0.30 -12.39 -2.81
CA ARG A 147 1.49 -11.58 -3.09
C ARG A 147 1.36 -10.19 -2.48
N GLU A 148 2.50 -9.57 -2.25
CA GLU A 148 2.55 -8.15 -1.88
C GLU A 148 2.32 -7.28 -3.11
N TYR A 149 1.25 -6.49 -3.08
CA TYR A 149 0.94 -5.54 -4.14
C TYR A 149 1.02 -4.10 -3.62
N LYS A 150 1.71 -3.25 -4.37
CA LYS A 150 1.86 -1.82 -4.04
C LYS A 150 0.66 -0.96 -4.43
N ARG A 151 -0.14 -1.39 -5.42
CA ARG A 151 -1.13 -0.52 -6.11
C ARG A 151 -2.50 -1.14 -6.33
N ARG A 152 -2.67 -2.42 -6.06
CA ARG A 152 -3.90 -3.19 -6.32
C ARG A 152 -4.09 -4.21 -5.22
N TRP A 153 -5.33 -4.60 -4.96
CA TRP A 153 -5.64 -5.56 -3.90
C TRP A 153 -5.83 -6.98 -4.45
N ALA A 154 -6.21 -7.13 -5.72
CA ALA A 154 -6.29 -8.41 -6.43
C ALA A 154 -6.12 -8.25 -7.94
N VAL A 155 -5.79 -9.33 -8.64
CA VAL A 155 -5.86 -9.47 -10.11
C VAL A 155 -6.29 -10.89 -10.44
N CYS A 156 -7.20 -11.04 -11.38
CA CYS A 156 -7.50 -12.31 -12.03
C CYS A 156 -6.85 -12.30 -13.42
N HIS A 157 -6.11 -13.35 -13.76
CA HIS A 157 -5.60 -13.54 -15.11
C HIS A 157 -6.30 -14.74 -15.72
N GLN A 158 -6.65 -14.64 -16.99
CA GLN A 158 -7.15 -15.78 -17.73
C GLN A 158 -6.02 -16.79 -17.93
N ALA A 159 -6.31 -18.08 -17.72
CA ALA A 159 -5.38 -19.13 -18.07
C ALA A 159 -5.13 -19.07 -19.57
N VAL A 160 -3.87 -18.85 -19.96
CA VAL A 160 -3.44 -18.97 -21.35
C VAL A 160 -2.99 -20.42 -21.51
N HIS A 161 -3.82 -21.22 -22.17
CA HIS A 161 -3.44 -22.57 -22.62
C HIS A 161 -2.54 -22.48 -23.84
#